data_AF-A0A7X5F2R3-F1
#
_entry.id   AF-A0A7X5F2R3-F1
#
_cell.length_a   1.000
_cell.length_b   1.000
_cell.length_c   1.000
_cell.angle_alpha   90.00
_cell.angle_beta   90.00
_cell.angle_gamma   90.00
#
_symmetry.space_group_name_H-M   'P 1'
#
loop_
_entity.id
_entity.type
_entity.pdbx_description
1 polymer ?
#
loop_
_entity_poly.entity_id
_entity_poly.type
_entity_poly.pdbx_seq_one_letter_code
_entity_poly.pdbx_strand_id
1 'polypeptide(L)'
;MSINYYTNTTEDSIDAKEMELYTLIMSYRQANGLGTIPLSKALTATAGRHALDTVYNMGTFSGHSWSDAPYSSANPNSMWKAPQRIGTGYNSNGYEISHGFIGTNVAILDVDPTAALQGWKASPDHNNVLLNKADWSGLTWKAIGVGIHKGVAHVWFGADTDPTGTPVTDTGGTGGTPIVGTPQRDTFRATAGNDVIDALGELDTVIIAATRATATITKTGAALTVTGTGLGTDSFTNMERLAFSNGTLAFDLDGNAGQTYRLYQAAFARTPDTIGLGHNTRLVDGGLTIKDMSAAFIGSAEFIARYGQNTSNTTFITALYQNVLGRAPDATGLAGWQQRLADGSWSRADVLFGFSESAENKALVGAAIENGIWLG
;
A
#
# COMPACT_ATOMS: atom_id res chain seq x y z
N MET A 1 -22.75 -8.55 -25.10
CA MET A 1 -22.81 -9.77 -24.26
C MET A 1 -23.13 -9.30 -22.86
N SER A 2 -24.12 -9.89 -22.19
CA SER A 2 -24.46 -9.54 -20.80
C SER A 2 -23.35 -10.02 -19.85
N ILE A 3 -23.09 -9.27 -18.79
CA ILE A 3 -22.05 -9.54 -17.80
C ILE A 3 -22.67 -9.87 -16.43
N ASN A 4 -22.08 -10.85 -15.74
CA ASN A 4 -22.42 -11.13 -14.35
C ASN A 4 -21.53 -10.28 -13.42
N TYR A 5 -22.06 -9.16 -12.94
CA TYR A 5 -21.36 -8.23 -12.05
C TYR A 5 -21.51 -8.58 -10.55
N TYR A 6 -22.15 -9.71 -10.20
CA TYR A 6 -22.16 -10.23 -8.82
C TYR A 6 -20.88 -11.00 -8.46
N THR A 7 -20.04 -11.30 -9.44
CA THR A 7 -18.74 -11.97 -9.25
C THR A 7 -17.60 -11.00 -9.50
N ASN A 8 -16.39 -11.35 -9.07
CA ASN A 8 -15.21 -10.53 -9.34
C ASN A 8 -15.00 -10.34 -10.84
N THR A 9 -14.63 -9.11 -11.21
CA THR A 9 -14.42 -8.70 -12.60
C THR A 9 -13.00 -8.16 -12.79
N THR A 10 -12.65 -7.84 -14.04
CA THR A 10 -11.41 -7.12 -14.35
C THR A 10 -11.42 -5.67 -13.86
N GLU A 11 -12.60 -5.10 -13.60
CA GLU A 11 -12.77 -3.72 -13.11
C GLU A 11 -12.91 -3.67 -11.57
N ASP A 12 -12.42 -4.70 -10.87
CA ASP A 12 -12.36 -4.71 -9.41
C ASP A 12 -11.05 -4.06 -8.87
N SER A 13 -10.06 -3.85 -9.74
CA SER A 13 -8.85 -3.08 -9.51
C SER A 13 -9.04 -1.62 -9.93
N ILE A 14 -8.01 -0.81 -9.76
CA ILE A 14 -7.98 0.57 -10.26
C ILE A 14 -6.94 0.70 -11.38
N ASP A 15 -7.31 1.27 -12.52
CA ASP A 15 -6.41 1.51 -13.64
C ASP A 15 -5.79 2.93 -13.62
N ALA A 16 -4.96 3.24 -14.61
CA ALA A 16 -4.30 4.54 -14.71
C ALA A 16 -5.29 5.72 -14.90
N LYS A 17 -6.37 5.54 -15.67
CA LYS A 17 -7.39 6.59 -15.89
C LYS A 17 -8.23 6.83 -14.65
N GLU A 18 -8.54 5.77 -13.91
CA GLU A 18 -9.27 5.84 -12.66
C GLU A 18 -8.42 6.46 -11.55
N MET A 19 -7.12 6.15 -11.50
CA MET A 19 -6.15 6.84 -10.62
C MET A 19 -6.00 8.32 -10.97
N GLU A 20 -6.00 8.67 -12.26
CA GLU A 20 -6.04 10.08 -12.69
C GLU A 20 -7.29 10.78 -12.15
N LEU A 21 -8.48 10.17 -12.31
CA LEU A 21 -9.73 10.73 -11.80
C LEU A 21 -9.71 10.89 -10.27
N TYR A 22 -9.24 9.86 -9.54
CA TYR A 22 -9.06 9.93 -8.09
C TYR A 22 -8.16 11.11 -7.70
N THR A 23 -7.01 11.26 -8.36
CA THR A 23 -6.03 12.33 -8.10
C THR A 23 -6.63 13.72 -8.35
N LEU A 24 -7.38 13.87 -9.44
CA LEU A 24 -8.10 15.11 -9.77
C LEU A 24 -9.14 15.46 -8.70
N ILE A 25 -9.90 14.48 -8.20
CA ILE A 25 -10.87 14.66 -7.11
C ILE A 25 -10.16 15.08 -5.82
N MET A 26 -9.08 14.39 -5.43
CA MET A 26 -8.32 14.72 -4.23
C MET A 26 -7.72 16.12 -4.30
N SER A 27 -7.16 16.49 -5.45
CA SER A 27 -6.63 17.84 -5.69
C SER A 27 -7.73 18.91 -5.56
N TYR A 28 -8.92 18.65 -6.12
CA TYR A 28 -10.06 19.57 -5.99
C TYR A 28 -10.52 19.71 -4.53
N ARG A 29 -10.60 18.61 -3.78
CA ARG A 29 -10.93 18.61 -2.34
C ARG A 29 -9.91 19.41 -1.54
N GLN A 30 -8.63 19.18 -1.77
CA GLN A 30 -7.55 19.91 -1.09
C GLN A 30 -7.58 21.40 -1.37
N ALA A 31 -7.83 21.80 -2.63
CA ALA A 31 -8.01 23.21 -3.01
C ALA A 31 -9.21 23.88 -2.30
N ASN A 32 -10.14 23.09 -1.76
CA ASN A 32 -11.29 23.55 -0.97
C ASN A 32 -11.12 23.29 0.54
N GLY A 33 -9.91 23.02 1.01
CA GLY A 33 -9.59 22.88 2.43
C GLY A 33 -9.99 21.53 3.06
N LEU A 34 -10.26 20.51 2.24
CA LEU A 34 -10.59 19.17 2.72
C LEU A 34 -9.40 18.22 2.58
N GLY A 35 -9.36 17.19 3.42
CA GLY A 35 -8.38 16.11 3.31
C GLY A 35 -8.66 15.14 2.15
N THR A 36 -7.67 14.30 1.87
CA THR A 36 -7.81 13.16 0.97
C THR A 36 -8.72 12.09 1.58
N ILE A 37 -9.28 11.23 0.72
CA ILE A 37 -10.13 10.11 1.12
C ILE A 37 -9.40 8.83 0.73
N PRO A 38 -9.18 7.87 1.65
CA PRO A 38 -8.53 6.61 1.31
C PRO A 38 -9.26 5.83 0.22
N LEU A 39 -8.53 5.30 -0.76
CA LEU A 39 -9.08 4.38 -1.75
C LEU A 39 -9.60 3.11 -1.08
N SER A 40 -10.77 2.65 -1.51
CA SER A 40 -11.49 1.51 -0.96
C SER A 40 -11.61 0.43 -2.00
N LYS A 41 -11.05 -0.74 -1.73
CA LYS A 41 -11.14 -1.89 -2.63
C LYS A 41 -12.59 -2.30 -2.88
N ALA A 42 -13.43 -2.30 -1.85
CA ALA A 42 -14.82 -2.68 -1.99
C ALA A 42 -15.64 -1.64 -2.76
N LEU A 43 -15.40 -0.34 -2.58
CA LEU A 43 -16.09 0.70 -3.34
C LEU A 43 -15.55 0.82 -4.77
N THR A 44 -14.25 0.59 -5.01
CA THR A 44 -13.67 0.50 -6.37
C THR A 44 -14.32 -0.64 -7.13
N ALA A 45 -14.40 -1.84 -6.53
CA ALA A 45 -15.14 -2.95 -7.13
C ALA A 45 -16.62 -2.62 -7.36
N THR A 46 -17.25 -1.87 -6.45
CA THR A 46 -18.64 -1.41 -6.65
C THR A 46 -18.75 -0.50 -7.88
N ALA A 47 -17.84 0.46 -8.01
CA ALA A 47 -17.81 1.42 -9.10
C ALA A 47 -17.55 0.76 -10.46
N GLY A 48 -16.52 -0.08 -10.57
CA GLY A 48 -16.17 -0.75 -11.83
C GLY A 48 -17.23 -1.76 -12.27
N ARG A 49 -17.80 -2.51 -11.34
CA ARG A 49 -18.94 -3.42 -11.62
C ARG A 49 -20.19 -2.67 -12.08
N HIS A 50 -20.45 -1.49 -11.54
CA HIS A 50 -21.54 -0.63 -12.01
C HIS A 50 -21.29 -0.10 -13.41
N ALA A 51 -20.04 0.27 -13.71
CA ALA A 51 -19.64 0.70 -15.05
C ALA A 51 -19.88 -0.41 -16.08
N LEU A 52 -19.47 -1.65 -15.75
CA LEU A 52 -19.72 -2.83 -16.58
C LEU A 52 -21.22 -3.11 -16.78
N ASP A 53 -22.01 -3.05 -15.71
CA ASP A 53 -23.46 -3.25 -15.77
C ASP A 53 -24.14 -2.22 -16.69
N THR A 54 -23.77 -0.95 -16.52
CA THR A 54 -24.32 0.15 -17.33
C THR A 54 -24.01 -0.03 -18.82
N VAL A 55 -22.80 -0.46 -19.16
CA VAL A 55 -22.39 -0.65 -20.56
C VAL A 55 -22.97 -1.92 -21.18
N TYR A 56 -22.92 -3.05 -20.47
CA TYR A 56 -23.17 -4.36 -21.08
C TYR A 56 -24.57 -4.93 -20.85
N ASN A 57 -25.21 -4.56 -19.74
CA ASN A 57 -26.55 -5.05 -19.40
C ASN A 57 -27.61 -3.99 -19.67
N MET A 58 -27.35 -2.73 -19.32
CA MET A 58 -28.30 -1.64 -19.56
C MET A 58 -28.18 -1.06 -20.98
N GLY A 59 -26.95 -0.94 -21.50
CA GLY A 59 -26.68 -0.40 -22.83
C GLY A 59 -26.98 1.09 -22.99
N THR A 60 -27.22 1.80 -21.89
CA THR A 60 -27.38 3.25 -21.81
C THR A 60 -27.09 3.74 -20.40
N PHE A 61 -26.48 4.91 -20.27
CA PHE A 61 -26.37 5.59 -18.98
C PHE A 61 -27.74 6.01 -18.44
N SER A 62 -28.00 5.71 -17.17
CA SER A 62 -29.24 6.08 -16.45
C SER A 62 -28.94 6.47 -14.98
N GLY A 63 -27.87 7.25 -14.79
CA GLY A 63 -27.43 7.70 -13.46
C GLY A 63 -27.11 6.53 -12.54
N HIS A 64 -27.75 6.53 -11.37
CA HIS A 64 -27.54 5.57 -10.29
C HIS A 64 -28.23 4.21 -10.46
N SER A 65 -28.94 4.00 -11.57
CA SER A 65 -29.67 2.76 -11.80
C SER A 65 -28.72 1.60 -12.12
N TRP A 66 -29.05 0.43 -11.59
CA TRP A 66 -28.47 -0.86 -11.99
C TRP A 66 -29.49 -1.63 -12.82
N SER A 67 -29.04 -2.55 -13.69
CA SER A 67 -29.92 -3.32 -14.58
C SER A 67 -30.96 -4.17 -13.83
N ASP A 68 -30.64 -4.59 -12.61
CA ASP A 68 -31.51 -5.37 -11.73
C ASP A 68 -32.11 -4.58 -10.56
N ALA A 69 -31.73 -3.31 -10.39
CA ALA A 69 -32.24 -2.43 -9.35
C ALA A 69 -32.28 -0.96 -9.82
N PRO A 70 -33.38 -0.55 -10.46
CA PRO A 70 -33.57 0.83 -10.88
C PRO A 70 -33.47 1.81 -9.71
N TYR A 71 -32.92 2.99 -9.96
CA TYR A 71 -32.83 4.03 -8.95
C TYR A 71 -34.14 4.82 -8.82
N SER A 72 -34.48 5.20 -7.59
CA SER A 72 -35.54 6.16 -7.29
C SER A 72 -35.11 7.05 -6.14
N SER A 73 -35.24 8.37 -6.30
CA SER A 73 -34.95 9.32 -5.21
C SER A 73 -35.91 9.17 -4.02
N ALA A 74 -37.10 8.60 -4.23
CA ALA A 74 -38.03 8.28 -3.15
C ALA A 74 -37.58 7.07 -2.31
N ASN A 75 -36.75 6.19 -2.87
CA ASN A 75 -36.16 5.04 -2.18
C ASN A 75 -34.74 4.77 -2.71
N PRO A 76 -33.73 5.49 -2.21
CA PRO A 76 -32.36 5.45 -2.74
C PRO A 76 -31.59 4.19 -2.36
N ASN A 77 -32.23 3.21 -1.70
CA ASN A 77 -31.57 2.01 -1.20
C ASN A 77 -30.95 1.13 -2.30
N SER A 78 -31.46 1.17 -3.54
CA SER A 78 -30.83 0.46 -4.66
C SER A 78 -29.39 0.93 -4.92
N MET A 79 -29.14 2.22 -4.72
CA MET A 79 -27.79 2.80 -4.72
C MET A 79 -27.11 2.58 -3.38
N TRP A 80 -27.71 3.01 -2.26
CA TRP A 80 -27.02 3.00 -0.96
C TRP A 80 -26.57 1.63 -0.48
N LYS A 81 -27.33 0.59 -0.81
CA LYS A 81 -27.03 -0.79 -0.44
C LYS A 81 -26.34 -1.59 -1.55
N ALA A 82 -25.95 -0.96 -2.65
CA ALA A 82 -25.30 -1.64 -3.77
C ALA A 82 -24.02 -2.41 -3.34
N PRO A 83 -23.08 -1.83 -2.56
CA PRO A 83 -21.88 -2.57 -2.13
C PRO A 83 -22.20 -3.87 -1.38
N GLN A 84 -23.17 -3.83 -0.46
CA GLN A 84 -23.63 -5.01 0.28
C GLN A 84 -24.34 -6.00 -0.65
N ARG A 85 -25.22 -5.50 -1.51
CA ARG A 85 -26.05 -6.30 -2.42
C ARG A 85 -25.21 -7.13 -3.38
N ILE A 86 -24.15 -6.54 -3.94
CA ILE A 86 -23.25 -7.23 -4.88
C ILE A 86 -22.04 -7.87 -4.15
N GLY A 87 -22.01 -7.83 -2.82
CA GLY A 87 -21.08 -8.58 -1.99
C GLY A 87 -19.62 -8.11 -2.06
N THR A 88 -19.37 -6.81 -2.19
CA THR A 88 -17.98 -6.28 -2.26
C THR A 88 -17.25 -6.30 -0.91
N GLY A 89 -17.98 -6.48 0.19
CA GLY A 89 -17.43 -6.48 1.56
C GLY A 89 -17.48 -5.12 2.26
N TYR A 90 -17.98 -4.07 1.62
CA TYR A 90 -18.28 -2.80 2.28
C TYR A 90 -19.59 -2.90 3.06
N ASN A 91 -19.53 -2.74 4.39
CA ASN A 91 -20.65 -3.07 5.27
C ASN A 91 -21.67 -1.93 5.47
N SER A 92 -21.34 -0.72 5.00
CA SER A 92 -22.12 0.50 5.26
C SER A 92 -22.69 1.10 3.98
N ASN A 93 -23.52 2.14 4.09
CA ASN A 93 -24.08 2.78 2.90
C ASN A 93 -22.97 3.34 2.01
N GLY A 94 -23.07 3.10 0.70
CA GLY A 94 -22.27 3.77 -0.32
C GLY A 94 -23.07 4.90 -0.97
N TYR A 95 -22.41 5.99 -1.35
CA TYR A 95 -23.03 7.13 -2.02
C TYR A 95 -22.34 7.40 -3.33
N GLU A 96 -23.10 7.69 -4.38
CA GLU A 96 -22.56 7.71 -5.73
C GLU A 96 -22.68 9.09 -6.37
N ILE A 97 -21.68 9.46 -7.15
CA ILE A 97 -21.82 10.43 -8.24
C ILE A 97 -21.46 9.73 -9.55
N SER A 98 -22.22 10.02 -10.61
CA SER A 98 -22.08 9.30 -11.87
C SER A 98 -22.00 10.28 -13.04
N HIS A 99 -21.25 9.91 -14.07
CA HIS A 99 -21.13 10.65 -15.31
C HIS A 99 -21.16 9.65 -16.46
N GLY A 100 -21.84 9.98 -17.56
CA GLY A 100 -21.79 9.09 -18.72
C GLY A 100 -22.61 9.54 -19.91
N PHE A 101 -22.40 8.83 -21.02
CA PHE A 101 -23.09 9.06 -22.27
C PHE A 101 -24.38 8.24 -22.36
N ILE A 102 -25.44 8.87 -22.84
CA ILE A 102 -26.74 8.21 -23.06
C ILE A 102 -26.78 7.41 -24.36
N GLY A 103 -27.69 6.44 -24.44
CA GLY A 103 -27.88 5.59 -25.61
C GLY A 103 -26.63 4.78 -25.96
N THR A 104 -26.47 4.47 -27.24
CA THR A 104 -25.38 3.60 -27.74
C THR A 104 -23.99 4.18 -27.52
N ASN A 105 -23.87 5.48 -27.24
CA ASN A 105 -22.58 6.13 -26.98
C ASN A 105 -21.88 5.59 -25.72
N VAL A 106 -22.64 5.05 -24.76
CA VAL A 106 -22.09 4.41 -23.55
C VAL A 106 -21.09 3.30 -23.88
N ALA A 107 -21.27 2.62 -25.03
CA ALA A 107 -20.48 1.47 -25.44
C ALA A 107 -19.36 1.80 -26.45
N ILE A 108 -19.29 3.05 -26.92
CA ILE A 108 -18.43 3.47 -28.05
C ILE A 108 -17.46 4.57 -27.65
N LEU A 109 -17.88 5.50 -26.80
CA LEU A 109 -17.03 6.60 -26.33
C LEU A 109 -16.33 6.22 -25.04
N ASP A 110 -15.17 6.82 -24.79
CA ASP A 110 -14.49 6.76 -23.51
C ASP A 110 -14.72 8.04 -22.73
N VAL A 111 -14.96 7.92 -21.43
CA VAL A 111 -15.00 9.06 -20.51
C VAL A 111 -13.58 9.58 -20.29
N ASP A 112 -13.44 10.90 -20.40
CA ASP A 112 -12.26 11.64 -19.98
C ASP A 112 -12.37 12.00 -18.48
N PRO A 113 -11.39 11.65 -17.63
CA PRO A 113 -11.40 11.96 -16.20
C PRO A 113 -11.61 13.44 -15.88
N THR A 114 -10.96 14.32 -16.63
CA THR A 114 -11.07 15.77 -16.43
C THR A 114 -12.49 16.25 -16.75
N ALA A 115 -13.07 15.80 -17.86
CA ALA A 115 -14.44 16.14 -18.25
C ALA A 115 -15.47 15.64 -17.23
N ALA A 116 -15.31 14.43 -16.71
CA ALA A 116 -16.18 13.89 -15.66
C ALA A 116 -16.16 14.79 -14.41
N LEU A 117 -14.98 15.15 -13.91
CA LEU A 117 -14.85 16.04 -12.76
C LEU A 117 -15.45 17.43 -13.02
N GLN A 118 -15.22 18.03 -14.21
CA GLN A 118 -15.85 19.33 -14.51
C GLN A 118 -17.38 19.23 -14.52
N GLY A 119 -17.93 18.13 -15.05
CA GLY A 119 -19.37 17.86 -15.02
C GLY A 119 -19.92 17.81 -13.59
N TRP A 120 -19.23 17.13 -12.68
CA TRP A 120 -19.65 17.09 -11.26
C TRP A 120 -19.49 18.43 -10.56
N LYS A 121 -18.43 19.20 -10.83
CA LYS A 121 -18.25 20.55 -10.28
C LYS A 121 -19.35 21.52 -10.72
N ALA A 122 -19.84 21.37 -11.95
CA ALA A 122 -20.92 22.19 -12.51
C ALA A 122 -22.32 21.79 -11.98
N SER A 123 -22.46 20.61 -11.39
CA SER A 123 -23.69 20.11 -10.79
C SER A 123 -23.70 20.37 -9.27
N PRO A 124 -24.59 21.23 -8.74
CA PRO A 124 -24.60 21.55 -7.32
C PRO A 124 -24.66 20.32 -6.40
N ASP A 125 -25.50 19.34 -6.73
CA ASP A 125 -25.70 18.16 -5.89
C ASP A 125 -24.45 17.25 -5.87
N HIS A 126 -23.87 16.96 -7.04
CA HIS A 126 -22.61 16.20 -7.12
C HIS A 126 -21.45 16.94 -6.46
N ASN A 127 -21.36 18.26 -6.65
CA ASN A 127 -20.33 19.07 -6.03
C ASN A 127 -20.46 19.10 -4.50
N ASN A 128 -21.68 19.02 -3.98
CA ASN A 128 -21.92 18.91 -2.55
C ASN A 128 -21.42 17.57 -1.98
N VAL A 129 -21.56 16.45 -2.71
CA VAL A 129 -20.95 15.16 -2.33
C VAL A 129 -19.42 15.29 -2.30
N LEU A 130 -18.84 15.82 -3.39
CA LEU A 130 -17.39 16.00 -3.54
C LEU A 130 -16.77 16.85 -2.44
N LEU A 131 -17.52 17.80 -1.87
CA LEU A 131 -17.01 18.76 -0.88
C LEU A 131 -17.60 18.60 0.53
N ASN A 132 -18.34 17.52 0.82
CA ASN A 132 -19.03 17.35 2.10
C ASN A 132 -19.88 18.58 2.49
N LYS A 133 -20.70 19.10 1.56
CA LYS A 133 -21.57 20.27 1.77
C LYS A 133 -23.05 19.88 1.81
N ALA A 134 -23.89 20.82 2.23
CA ALA A 134 -25.34 20.64 2.36
C ALA A 134 -25.66 19.37 3.18
N ASP A 135 -26.45 18.45 2.64
CA ASP A 135 -26.86 17.21 3.30
C ASP A 135 -25.68 16.30 3.69
N TRP A 136 -24.51 16.52 3.11
CA TRP A 136 -23.27 15.76 3.35
C TRP A 136 -22.38 16.36 4.43
N SER A 137 -22.73 17.52 5.00
CA SER A 137 -21.89 18.26 5.96
C SER A 137 -21.68 17.55 7.30
N GLY A 138 -22.57 16.63 7.67
CA GLY A 138 -22.42 15.78 8.86
C GLY A 138 -21.57 14.53 8.64
N LEU A 139 -21.15 14.23 7.41
CA LEU A 139 -20.37 13.05 7.08
C LEU A 139 -18.90 13.40 6.86
N THR A 140 -18.03 12.47 7.22
CA THR A 140 -16.62 12.47 6.83
C THR A 140 -16.38 11.26 5.95
N TRP A 141 -15.93 11.48 4.72
CA TRP A 141 -15.59 10.38 3.83
C TRP A 141 -14.33 9.67 4.31
N LYS A 142 -14.41 8.34 4.46
CA LYS A 142 -13.32 7.45 4.88
C LYS A 142 -12.97 6.38 3.85
N ALA A 143 -13.75 6.32 2.76
CA ALA A 143 -13.60 5.38 1.68
C ALA A 143 -14.07 6.04 0.39
N ILE A 144 -13.29 5.90 -0.68
CA ILE A 144 -13.70 6.26 -2.04
C ILE A 144 -13.34 5.15 -3.02
N GLY A 145 -14.23 4.87 -3.97
CA GLY A 145 -13.99 3.97 -5.08
C GLY A 145 -14.24 4.67 -6.40
N VAL A 146 -13.45 4.36 -7.42
CA VAL A 146 -13.57 4.92 -8.77
C VAL A 146 -13.72 3.78 -9.75
N GLY A 147 -14.59 3.94 -10.74
CA GLY A 147 -14.81 2.97 -11.80
C GLY A 147 -15.08 3.69 -13.12
N ILE A 148 -14.24 3.49 -14.12
CA ILE A 148 -14.41 4.00 -15.48
C ILE A 148 -14.42 2.82 -16.43
N HIS A 149 -15.53 2.64 -17.16
CA HIS A 149 -15.55 1.68 -18.25
C HIS A 149 -16.25 2.30 -19.46
N LYS A 150 -15.48 2.52 -20.52
CA LYS A 150 -15.95 3.19 -21.74
C LYS A 150 -16.68 4.48 -21.42
N GLY A 151 -17.96 4.59 -21.77
CA GLY A 151 -18.71 5.83 -21.76
C GLY A 151 -19.30 6.21 -20.41
N VAL A 152 -18.86 5.59 -19.31
CA VAL A 152 -19.33 5.88 -17.95
C VAL A 152 -18.20 5.96 -16.94
N ALA A 153 -18.37 6.85 -15.97
CA ALA A 153 -17.57 6.97 -14.77
C ALA A 153 -18.48 7.02 -13.54
N HIS A 154 -18.23 6.14 -12.58
CA HIS A 154 -18.92 6.08 -11.30
C HIS A 154 -17.91 6.31 -10.19
N VAL A 155 -18.25 7.17 -9.22
CA VAL A 155 -17.43 7.38 -8.02
C VAL A 155 -18.30 7.17 -6.80
N TRP A 156 -17.84 6.29 -5.92
CA TRP A 156 -18.54 5.86 -4.72
C TRP A 156 -17.83 6.37 -3.47
N PHE A 157 -18.58 6.89 -2.52
CA PHE A 157 -18.11 7.43 -1.24
C PHE A 157 -18.69 6.66 -0.07
N GLY A 158 -17.91 6.50 0.98
CA GLY A 158 -18.29 5.80 2.19
C GLY A 158 -17.88 6.57 3.44
N ALA A 159 -18.76 6.60 4.45
CA ALA A 159 -18.50 7.26 5.74
C ALA A 159 -17.73 6.38 6.74
N ASP A 160 -17.62 5.08 6.45
CA ASP A 160 -16.87 4.11 7.24
C ASP A 160 -15.61 3.65 6.51
N THR A 161 -14.60 3.26 7.29
CA THR A 161 -13.36 2.69 6.76
C THR A 161 -13.67 1.34 6.11
N ASP A 162 -13.11 1.12 4.92
CA ASP A 162 -13.27 -0.15 4.21
C ASP A 162 -12.45 -1.26 4.89
N PRO A 163 -13.07 -2.34 5.38
CA PRO A 163 -12.35 -3.46 5.98
C PRO A 163 -11.58 -4.31 4.96
N THR A 164 -11.81 -4.14 3.66
CA THR A 164 -11.18 -4.92 2.59
C THR A 164 -9.86 -4.33 2.08
N GLY A 165 -9.49 -3.13 2.55
CA GLY A 165 -8.22 -2.47 2.26
C GLY A 165 -8.21 -1.66 0.95
N THR A 166 -7.01 -1.39 0.45
CA THR A 166 -6.75 -0.64 -0.78
C THR A 166 -6.88 -1.55 -2.02
N PRO A 167 -7.45 -1.08 -3.15
CA PRO A 167 -7.44 -1.84 -4.40
C PRO A 167 -6.00 -2.01 -4.93
N VAL A 168 -5.80 -2.99 -5.80
CA VAL A 168 -4.55 -3.07 -6.57
C VAL A 168 -4.65 -2.11 -7.74
N THR A 169 -3.59 -1.33 -7.97
CA THR A 169 -3.44 -0.45 -9.12
C THR A 169 -2.81 -1.21 -10.29
N ASP A 170 -3.56 -1.40 -11.37
CA ASP A 170 -3.06 -1.98 -12.61
C ASP A 170 -2.35 -0.91 -13.44
N THR A 171 -1.07 -1.13 -13.72
CA THR A 171 -0.23 -0.09 -14.35
C THR A 171 -0.42 -0.01 -15.86
N GLY A 172 -1.23 -0.89 -16.46
CA GLY A 172 -1.35 -1.19 -17.89
C GLY A 172 -1.86 -0.09 -18.83
N GLY A 173 -1.61 1.18 -18.53
CA GLY A 173 -1.84 2.28 -19.46
C GLY A 173 -0.87 2.23 -20.64
N THR A 174 -1.40 2.11 -21.85
CA THR A 174 -0.63 2.44 -23.06
C THR A 174 -0.44 3.96 -23.13
N GLY A 175 0.60 4.48 -22.49
CA GLY A 175 1.14 5.80 -22.82
C GLY A 175 1.42 6.70 -21.63
N GLY A 176 2.66 6.65 -21.15
CA GLY A 176 3.50 7.82 -20.83
C GLY A 176 3.07 8.81 -19.72
N THR A 177 1.83 8.80 -19.25
CA THR A 177 1.40 9.60 -18.10
C THR A 177 1.85 8.89 -16.82
N PRO A 178 2.63 9.57 -15.95
CA PRO A 178 3.03 9.00 -14.69
C PRO A 178 1.82 8.67 -13.82
N ILE A 179 1.82 7.48 -13.21
CA ILE A 179 0.87 7.09 -12.18
C ILE A 179 1.40 7.66 -10.86
N VAL A 180 0.54 8.39 -10.14
CA VAL A 180 0.83 8.83 -8.78
C VAL A 180 -0.05 8.00 -7.83
N GLY A 181 0.60 7.35 -6.87
CA GLY A 181 -0.04 6.61 -5.81
C GLY A 181 -0.77 7.51 -4.81
N THR A 182 -1.10 6.94 -3.67
CA THR A 182 -1.68 7.61 -2.52
C THR A 182 -0.61 7.79 -1.44
N PRO A 183 -0.80 8.69 -0.46
CA PRO A 183 0.07 8.74 0.71
C PRO A 183 -0.10 7.56 1.67
N GLN A 184 -0.82 6.50 1.27
CA GLN A 184 -1.05 5.28 2.05
C GLN A 184 -0.37 4.10 1.34
N ARG A 185 -0.28 2.96 2.02
CA ARG A 185 0.23 1.72 1.43
C ARG A 185 -0.57 1.33 0.19
N ASP A 186 0.11 1.34 -0.94
CA ASP A 186 -0.42 0.96 -2.24
C ASP A 186 0.16 -0.39 -2.70
N THR A 187 -0.61 -1.05 -3.55
CA THR A 187 -0.14 -2.23 -4.29
C THR A 187 -0.33 -2.00 -5.77
N PHE A 188 0.76 -2.03 -6.52
CA PHE A 188 0.77 -1.91 -7.97
C PHE A 188 0.98 -3.27 -8.62
N ARG A 189 0.53 -3.43 -9.86
CA ARG A 189 0.82 -4.61 -10.68
C ARG A 189 1.51 -4.17 -11.96
N ALA A 190 2.79 -4.50 -12.09
CA ALA A 190 3.56 -4.21 -13.29
C ALA A 190 3.02 -5.01 -14.50
N THR A 191 3.07 -4.39 -15.68
CA THR A 191 2.57 -4.97 -16.93
C THR A 191 3.64 -4.92 -18.02
N ALA A 192 3.28 -5.30 -19.26
CA ALA A 192 4.17 -5.15 -20.40
C ALA A 192 4.31 -3.68 -20.90
N GLY A 193 3.53 -2.76 -20.33
CA GLY A 193 3.66 -1.32 -20.57
C GLY A 193 4.97 -0.75 -20.03
N ASN A 194 5.34 0.45 -20.49
CA ASN A 194 6.45 1.19 -19.91
C ASN A 194 5.87 2.20 -18.93
N ASP A 195 5.97 1.91 -17.64
CA ASP A 195 5.25 2.65 -16.63
C ASP A 195 6.19 3.58 -15.85
N VAL A 196 5.69 4.76 -15.47
CA VAL A 196 6.39 5.68 -14.55
C VAL A 196 5.49 5.88 -13.35
N ILE A 197 5.97 5.51 -12.16
CA ILE A 197 5.16 5.49 -10.94
C ILE A 197 5.88 6.27 -9.84
N ASP A 198 5.16 7.16 -9.19
CA ASP A 198 5.53 7.71 -7.88
C ASP A 198 4.57 7.12 -6.84
N ALA A 199 5.07 6.22 -6.01
CA ALA A 199 4.24 5.53 -5.01
C ALA A 199 3.91 6.41 -3.80
N LEU A 200 4.63 7.53 -3.64
CA LEU A 200 4.54 8.49 -2.54
C LEU A 200 5.06 8.00 -1.18
N GLY A 201 4.21 7.54 -0.28
CA GLY A 201 4.55 7.41 1.14
C GLY A 201 4.05 6.12 1.76
N GLU A 202 4.47 5.85 2.99
CA GLU A 202 4.28 4.56 3.66
C GLU A 202 5.11 3.43 3.01
N LEU A 203 4.55 2.22 2.90
CA LEU A 203 5.24 1.04 2.40
C LEU A 203 4.49 0.56 1.16
N ASP A 204 5.07 0.81 0.00
CA ASP A 204 4.49 0.48 -1.28
C ASP A 204 5.09 -0.78 -1.89
N THR A 205 4.25 -1.52 -2.61
CA THR A 205 4.65 -2.77 -3.25
C THR A 205 4.22 -2.79 -4.70
N VAL A 206 5.14 -3.11 -5.60
CA VAL A 206 4.80 -3.53 -6.96
C VAL A 206 4.93 -5.04 -7.10
N ILE A 207 3.86 -5.67 -7.57
CA ILE A 207 3.80 -7.08 -7.94
C ILE A 207 4.38 -7.21 -9.35
N ILE A 208 5.41 -8.05 -9.46
CA ILE A 208 6.06 -8.41 -10.72
C ILE A 208 5.78 -9.89 -10.96
N ALA A 209 5.01 -10.18 -12.01
CA ALA A 209 4.62 -11.54 -12.39
C ALA A 209 5.76 -12.32 -13.08
N ALA A 210 6.95 -12.27 -12.50
CA ALA A 210 8.15 -12.95 -12.95
C ALA A 210 8.96 -13.45 -11.74
N THR A 211 10.04 -14.18 -11.99
CA THR A 211 11.03 -14.49 -10.93
C THR A 211 12.05 -13.36 -10.83
N ARG A 212 12.69 -13.20 -9.68
CA ARG A 212 13.76 -12.20 -9.52
C ARG A 212 14.91 -12.36 -10.51
N ALA A 213 15.21 -13.60 -10.92
CA ALA A 213 16.31 -13.89 -11.84
C ALA A 213 16.04 -13.43 -13.29
N THR A 214 14.77 -13.27 -13.67
CA THR A 214 14.35 -12.86 -15.01
C THR A 214 14.17 -11.35 -15.17
N ALA A 215 14.43 -10.58 -14.10
CA ALA A 215 14.32 -9.14 -14.08
C ALA A 215 15.67 -8.46 -13.84
N THR A 216 15.91 -7.36 -14.55
CA THR A 216 17.01 -6.44 -14.30
C THR A 216 16.49 -5.26 -13.53
N ILE A 217 17.14 -4.95 -12.41
CA ILE A 217 16.78 -3.83 -11.53
C ILE A 217 17.99 -2.91 -11.46
N THR A 218 17.78 -1.64 -11.80
CA THR A 218 18.78 -0.58 -11.70
C THR A 218 18.29 0.44 -10.70
N LYS A 219 19.12 0.76 -9.69
CA LYS A 219 18.83 1.83 -8.73
C LYS A 219 19.65 3.07 -9.08
N THR A 220 18.99 4.22 -9.26
CA THR A 220 19.65 5.51 -9.49
C THR A 220 19.11 6.53 -8.48
N GLY A 221 19.88 6.79 -7.42
CA GLY A 221 19.40 7.57 -6.28
C GLY A 221 18.22 6.87 -5.59
N ALA A 222 17.08 7.55 -5.51
CA ALA A 222 15.83 7.01 -4.95
C ALA A 222 14.95 6.27 -5.99
N ALA A 223 15.29 6.36 -7.28
CA ALA A 223 14.52 5.75 -8.35
C ALA A 223 14.98 4.31 -8.62
N LEU A 224 14.02 3.43 -8.91
CA LEU A 224 14.23 2.07 -9.38
C LEU A 224 13.75 1.96 -10.82
N THR A 225 14.56 1.36 -11.69
CA THR A 225 14.13 0.95 -13.04
C THR A 225 14.14 -0.56 -13.11
N VAL A 226 13.02 -1.15 -13.54
CA VAL A 226 12.84 -2.59 -13.70
C VAL A 226 12.54 -2.91 -15.16
N THR A 227 13.23 -3.91 -15.69
CA THR A 227 12.97 -4.49 -17.01
C THR A 227 12.99 -6.01 -16.91
N GLY A 228 12.32 -6.73 -17.80
CA GLY A 228 12.33 -8.18 -17.77
C GLY A 228 11.37 -8.84 -18.74
N THR A 229 11.31 -10.18 -18.72
CA THR A 229 10.36 -10.92 -19.54
C THR A 229 8.94 -10.67 -19.06
N GLY A 230 8.06 -10.22 -19.96
CA GLY A 230 6.66 -9.88 -19.63
C GLY A 230 6.48 -8.50 -18.97
N LEU A 231 7.56 -7.73 -18.84
CA LEU A 231 7.54 -6.33 -18.37
C LEU A 231 7.96 -5.40 -19.50
N GLY A 232 7.54 -4.13 -19.43
CA GLY A 232 8.19 -3.06 -20.17
C GLY A 232 9.42 -2.53 -19.43
N THR A 233 9.72 -1.26 -19.65
CA THR A 233 10.69 -0.48 -18.87
C THR A 233 9.94 0.36 -17.86
N ASP A 234 9.89 -0.14 -16.63
CA ASP A 234 9.14 0.47 -15.55
C ASP A 234 10.07 1.27 -14.64
N SER A 235 9.66 2.48 -14.29
CA SER A 235 10.39 3.38 -13.40
C SER A 235 9.55 3.71 -12.18
N PHE A 236 10.09 3.46 -10.99
CA PHE A 236 9.42 3.68 -9.72
C PHE A 236 10.20 4.68 -8.87
N THR A 237 9.49 5.62 -8.26
CA THR A 237 9.99 6.50 -7.20
C THR A 237 9.21 6.21 -5.92
N ASN A 238 9.89 6.32 -4.78
CA ASN A 238 9.32 6.02 -3.46
C ASN A 238 8.69 4.62 -3.38
N MET A 239 9.33 3.63 -4.00
CA MET A 239 8.85 2.24 -4.01
C MET A 239 9.70 1.39 -3.08
N GLU A 240 9.10 0.86 -2.02
CA GLU A 240 9.83 0.08 -1.01
C GLU A 240 9.96 -1.38 -1.40
N ARG A 241 9.03 -1.98 -2.16
CA ARG A 241 9.03 -3.44 -2.38
C ARG A 241 8.74 -3.84 -3.82
N LEU A 242 9.63 -4.68 -4.35
CA LEU A 242 9.42 -5.39 -5.61
C LEU A 242 9.08 -6.85 -5.29
N ALA A 243 7.80 -7.20 -5.33
CA ALA A 243 7.31 -8.54 -5.02
C ALA A 243 7.32 -9.42 -6.28
N PHE A 244 8.23 -10.41 -6.31
CA PHE A 244 8.32 -11.41 -7.36
C PHE A 244 7.57 -12.68 -6.96
N SER A 245 7.33 -13.55 -7.94
CA SER A 245 6.71 -14.87 -7.72
C SER A 245 7.47 -15.78 -6.73
N ASN A 246 8.75 -15.51 -6.49
CA ASN A 246 9.64 -16.34 -5.66
C ASN A 246 10.26 -15.59 -4.47
N GLY A 247 9.75 -14.41 -4.11
CA GLY A 247 10.26 -13.61 -2.99
C GLY A 247 10.15 -12.12 -3.26
N THR A 248 10.55 -11.30 -2.29
CA THR A 248 10.45 -9.84 -2.38
C THR A 248 11.84 -9.22 -2.29
N LEU A 249 12.15 -8.29 -3.18
CA LEU A 249 13.30 -7.40 -3.02
C LEU A 249 12.83 -6.12 -2.31
N ALA A 250 13.36 -5.90 -1.11
CA ALA A 250 12.96 -4.82 -0.20
C ALA A 250 13.99 -3.68 -0.18
N PHE A 251 13.50 -2.45 -0.29
CA PHE A 251 14.23 -1.19 -0.27
C PHE A 251 13.84 -0.29 0.92
N ASP A 252 12.99 -0.76 1.84
CA ASP A 252 12.73 -0.17 3.15
C ASP A 252 13.93 -0.34 4.10
N LEU A 253 15.08 0.22 3.71
CA LEU A 253 16.39 0.05 4.39
C LEU A 253 16.42 0.71 5.77
N ASP A 254 15.60 1.74 6.01
CA ASP A 254 15.38 2.31 7.33
C ASP A 254 14.11 1.78 8.02
N GLY A 255 13.24 1.08 7.27
CA GLY A 255 12.01 0.46 7.75
C GLY A 255 12.20 -0.98 8.22
N ASN A 256 11.10 -1.75 8.17
CA ASN A 256 11.01 -3.09 8.76
C ASN A 256 12.10 -4.05 8.25
N ALA A 257 12.35 -4.08 6.94
CA ALA A 257 13.34 -4.99 6.36
C ALA A 257 14.77 -4.66 6.83
N GLY A 258 15.14 -3.37 6.80
CA GLY A 258 16.46 -2.93 7.25
C GLY A 258 16.67 -3.05 8.76
N GLN A 259 15.65 -2.74 9.57
CA GLN A 259 15.68 -2.92 11.02
C GLN A 259 15.84 -4.39 11.40
N THR A 260 15.11 -5.29 10.72
CA THR A 260 15.23 -6.73 10.95
C THR A 260 16.64 -7.23 10.58
N TYR A 261 17.21 -6.78 9.46
CA TYR A 261 18.59 -7.14 9.09
C TYR A 261 19.60 -6.65 10.15
N ARG A 262 19.50 -5.39 10.56
CA ARG A 262 20.38 -4.81 11.59
C ARG A 262 20.28 -5.52 12.93
N LEU A 263 19.10 -6.04 13.27
CA LEU A 263 18.90 -6.82 14.49
C LEU A 263 19.69 -8.13 14.48
N TYR A 264 19.76 -8.82 13.34
CA TYR A 264 20.66 -9.98 13.16
C TYR A 264 22.13 -9.61 13.33
N GLN A 265 22.56 -8.49 12.74
CA GLN A 265 23.93 -8.00 12.92
C GLN A 265 24.22 -7.69 14.40
N ALA A 266 23.34 -6.98 15.09
CA ALA A 266 23.57 -6.59 16.48
C ALA A 266 23.52 -7.79 17.44
N ALA A 267 22.59 -8.72 17.23
CA ALA A 267 22.44 -9.89 18.09
C ALA A 267 23.50 -10.97 17.82
N PHE A 268 23.89 -11.19 16.57
CA PHE A 268 24.64 -12.38 16.15
C PHE A 268 25.88 -12.08 15.29
N ALA A 269 26.19 -10.83 14.99
CA ALA A 269 27.32 -10.43 14.14
C ALA A 269 27.45 -11.26 12.86
N ARG A 270 26.34 -11.46 12.16
CA ARG A 270 26.30 -12.24 10.92
C ARG A 270 25.31 -11.63 9.93
N THR A 271 25.56 -11.90 8.64
CA THR A 271 24.54 -11.77 7.61
C THR A 271 23.40 -12.77 7.90
N PRO A 272 22.14 -12.33 7.94
CA PRO A 272 21.01 -13.23 8.09
C PRO A 272 20.86 -14.14 6.87
N ASP A 273 20.38 -15.36 7.09
CA ASP A 273 19.91 -16.22 6.01
C ASP A 273 18.56 -15.69 5.48
N THR A 274 18.30 -15.92 4.19
CA THR A 274 17.14 -15.32 3.50
C THR A 274 15.81 -15.82 4.07
N ILE A 275 15.75 -17.09 4.47
CA ILE A 275 14.54 -17.73 5.00
C ILE A 275 14.17 -17.12 6.36
N GLY A 276 15.12 -17.05 7.29
CA GLY A 276 14.94 -16.46 8.61
C GLY A 276 14.63 -14.96 8.52
N LEU A 277 15.34 -14.23 7.67
CA LEU A 277 15.08 -12.82 7.43
C LEU A 277 13.68 -12.58 6.88
N GLY A 278 13.29 -13.32 5.83
CA GLY A 278 11.97 -13.21 5.23
C GLY A 278 10.85 -13.56 6.22
N HIS A 279 11.05 -14.59 7.05
CA HIS A 279 10.10 -14.94 8.10
C HIS A 279 9.94 -13.81 9.13
N ASN A 280 11.04 -13.30 9.67
CA ASN A 280 11.02 -12.26 10.68
C ASN A 280 10.46 -10.95 10.14
N THR A 281 10.90 -10.49 8.96
CA THR A 281 10.36 -9.27 8.36
C THR A 281 8.83 -9.35 8.19
N ARG A 282 8.28 -10.50 7.78
CA ARG A 282 6.82 -10.70 7.69
C ARG A 282 6.11 -10.57 9.04
N LEU A 283 6.73 -11.00 10.15
CA LEU A 283 6.16 -10.80 11.48
C LEU A 283 6.09 -9.32 11.85
N VAL A 284 7.15 -8.56 11.53
CA VAL A 284 7.18 -7.10 11.78
C VAL A 284 6.18 -6.37 10.91
N ASP A 285 6.08 -6.76 9.63
CA ASP A 285 5.07 -6.23 8.72
C ASP A 285 3.64 -6.51 9.19
N GLY A 286 3.43 -7.65 9.87
CA GLY A 286 2.18 -8.02 10.52
C GLY A 286 1.91 -7.32 11.86
N GLY A 287 2.79 -6.42 12.29
CA GLY A 287 2.60 -5.59 13.49
C GLY A 287 3.40 -6.02 14.72
N LEU A 288 4.25 -7.05 14.64
CA LEU A 288 5.21 -7.35 15.71
C LEU A 288 6.21 -6.19 15.83
N THR A 289 6.39 -5.63 17.02
CA THR A 289 7.37 -4.55 17.16
C THR A 289 8.80 -5.08 17.06
N ILE A 290 9.75 -4.28 16.55
CA ILE A 290 11.17 -4.67 16.55
C ILE A 290 11.70 -4.90 17.97
N LYS A 291 11.11 -4.24 18.98
CA LYS A 291 11.44 -4.50 20.39
C LYS A 291 11.01 -5.89 20.84
N ASP A 292 9.79 -6.32 20.49
CA ASP A 292 9.33 -7.68 20.79
C ASP A 292 10.18 -8.71 20.04
N MET A 293 10.55 -8.42 18.79
CA MET A 293 11.49 -9.25 18.05
C MET A 293 12.88 -9.30 18.72
N SER A 294 13.37 -8.19 19.26
CA SER A 294 14.62 -8.15 20.01
C SER A 294 14.57 -9.06 21.24
N ALA A 295 13.44 -9.09 21.96
CA ALA A 295 13.21 -10.03 23.05
C ALA A 295 13.20 -11.48 22.56
N ALA A 296 12.54 -11.76 21.43
CA ALA A 296 12.53 -13.10 20.82
C ALA A 296 13.93 -13.55 20.38
N PHE A 297 14.76 -12.66 19.85
CA PHE A 297 16.15 -12.95 19.49
C PHE A 297 16.97 -13.32 20.73
N ILE A 298 16.84 -12.56 21.83
CA ILE A 298 17.54 -12.84 23.10
C ILE A 298 17.09 -14.18 23.68
N GLY A 299 15.80 -14.53 23.55
CA GLY A 299 15.25 -15.81 23.99
C GLY A 299 15.50 -16.98 23.03
N SER A 300 16.10 -16.76 21.87
CA SER A 300 16.26 -17.79 20.84
C SER A 300 17.30 -18.83 21.22
N ALA A 301 17.16 -20.03 20.65
CA ALA A 301 18.15 -21.10 20.80
C ALA A 301 19.54 -20.68 20.28
N GLU A 302 19.60 -19.86 19.22
CA GLU A 302 20.85 -19.32 18.69
C GLU A 302 21.56 -18.42 19.71
N PHE A 303 20.82 -17.51 20.35
CA PHE A 303 21.37 -16.62 21.36
C PHE A 303 21.86 -17.38 22.60
N ILE A 304 21.07 -18.35 23.06
CA ILE A 304 21.43 -19.24 24.17
C ILE A 304 22.68 -20.07 23.84
N ALA A 305 22.76 -20.63 22.63
CA ALA A 305 23.93 -21.40 22.21
C ALA A 305 25.19 -20.54 22.13
N ARG A 306 25.06 -19.27 21.73
CA ARG A 306 26.19 -18.36 21.54
C ARG A 306 26.67 -17.69 22.82
N TYR A 307 25.76 -17.31 23.71
CA TYR A 307 26.05 -16.49 24.88
C TYR A 307 25.68 -17.15 26.22
N GLY A 308 25.14 -18.37 26.18
CA GLY A 308 24.74 -19.16 27.34
C GLY A 308 23.30 -18.91 27.80
N GLN A 309 22.67 -19.92 28.43
CA GLN A 309 21.27 -19.82 28.88
C GLN A 309 21.03 -18.74 29.95
N ASN A 310 22.02 -18.52 30.82
CA ASN A 310 21.98 -17.53 31.89
C ASN A 310 23.03 -16.43 31.67
N THR A 311 23.08 -15.87 30.45
CA THR A 311 24.04 -14.81 30.09
C THR A 311 23.95 -13.64 31.07
N SER A 312 25.06 -13.29 31.73
CA SER A 312 25.13 -12.11 32.58
C SER A 312 24.94 -10.81 31.78
N ASN A 313 24.49 -9.73 32.43
CA ASN A 313 24.39 -8.41 31.78
C ASN A 313 25.75 -7.94 31.22
N THR A 314 26.84 -8.22 31.93
CA THR A 314 28.21 -7.92 31.46
C THR A 314 28.53 -8.63 30.16
N THR A 315 28.29 -9.95 30.10
CA THR A 315 28.53 -10.75 28.89
C THR A 315 27.66 -10.27 27.73
N PHE A 316 26.39 -9.97 28.01
CA PHE A 316 25.45 -9.45 27.04
C PHE A 316 25.91 -8.13 26.41
N ILE A 317 26.20 -7.12 27.25
CA ILE A 317 26.61 -5.80 26.78
C ILE A 317 27.93 -5.89 26.01
N THR A 318 28.91 -6.64 26.53
CA THR A 318 30.19 -6.85 25.86
C THR A 318 30.01 -7.50 24.48
N ALA A 319 29.09 -8.46 24.34
CA ALA A 319 28.79 -9.06 23.05
C ALA A 319 28.21 -8.04 22.05
N LEU A 320 27.26 -7.20 22.46
CA LEU A 320 26.69 -6.17 21.57
C LEU A 320 27.72 -5.14 21.12
N TYR A 321 28.59 -4.70 22.04
CA TYR A 321 29.73 -3.85 21.72
C TYR A 321 30.66 -4.48 20.68
N GLN A 322 30.97 -5.77 20.85
CA GLN A 322 31.81 -6.48 19.88
C GLN A 322 31.10 -6.65 18.53
N ASN A 323 29.81 -6.98 18.53
CA ASN A 323 29.03 -7.25 17.33
C ASN A 323 28.82 -6.00 16.46
N VAL A 324 28.62 -4.84 17.08
CA VAL A 324 28.26 -3.59 16.40
C VAL A 324 29.45 -2.63 16.27
N LEU A 325 30.28 -2.50 17.31
CA LEU A 325 31.38 -1.54 17.34
C LEU A 325 32.76 -2.19 17.12
N GLY A 326 32.83 -3.53 17.10
CA GLY A 326 34.09 -4.26 16.91
C GLY A 326 35.10 -4.11 18.06
N ARG A 327 34.66 -3.62 19.23
CA ARG A 327 35.52 -3.33 20.39
C ARG A 327 34.85 -3.73 21.70
N ALA A 328 35.62 -3.86 22.77
CA ALA A 328 35.08 -3.98 24.12
C ALA A 328 34.47 -2.64 24.61
N PRO A 329 33.48 -2.68 25.52
CA PRO A 329 33.01 -1.48 26.18
C PRO A 329 34.11 -0.89 27.07
N ASP A 330 34.19 0.44 27.12
CA ASP A 330 34.94 1.11 28.18
C ASP A 330 34.18 1.01 29.52
N ALA A 331 34.89 1.27 30.62
CA ALA A 331 34.35 1.10 31.98
C ALA A 331 33.11 1.97 32.24
N THR A 332 33.09 3.19 31.70
CA THR A 332 31.98 4.13 31.88
C THR A 332 30.75 3.67 31.09
N GLY A 333 30.94 3.28 29.83
CA GLY A 333 29.88 2.76 28.97
C GLY A 333 29.26 1.50 29.57
N LEU A 334 30.08 0.53 29.99
CA LEU A 334 29.59 -0.70 30.63
C LEU A 334 28.78 -0.40 31.89
N ALA A 335 29.31 0.44 32.79
CA ALA A 335 28.62 0.80 34.03
C ALA A 335 27.28 1.49 33.77
N GLY A 336 27.22 2.38 32.77
CA GLY A 336 25.98 3.06 32.38
C GLY A 336 24.89 2.10 31.89
N TRP A 337 25.25 1.13 31.04
CA TRP A 337 24.30 0.10 30.59
C TRP A 337 23.85 -0.83 31.71
N GLN A 338 24.78 -1.25 32.58
CA GLN A 338 24.45 -2.08 33.73
C GLN A 338 23.49 -1.38 34.70
N GLN A 339 23.69 -0.08 34.93
CA GLN A 339 22.80 0.71 35.77
C GLN A 339 21.37 0.74 35.20
N ARG A 340 21.22 1.01 33.89
CA ARG A 340 19.90 1.02 33.23
C ARG A 340 19.17 -0.32 33.29
N LEU A 341 19.92 -1.42 33.23
CA LEU A 341 19.35 -2.76 33.39
C LEU A 341 19.01 -3.05 34.86
N ALA A 342 19.80 -2.56 35.81
CA ALA A 342 19.61 -2.80 37.24
C ALA A 342 18.43 -2.00 37.82
N ASP A 343 18.23 -0.76 37.36
CA ASP A 343 17.12 0.09 37.79
C ASP A 343 15.82 -0.15 37.00
N GLY A 344 15.87 -0.99 35.95
CA GLY A 344 14.73 -1.36 35.13
C GLY A 344 14.28 -0.27 34.15
N SER A 345 15.04 0.82 34.00
CA SER A 345 14.73 1.86 33.03
C SER A 345 14.80 1.34 31.60
N TRP A 346 15.64 0.34 31.32
CA TRP A 346 15.74 -0.35 30.04
C TRP A 346 15.72 -1.86 30.26
N SER A 347 14.98 -2.59 29.42
CA SER A 347 15.09 -4.04 29.32
C SER A 347 16.28 -4.44 28.44
N ARG A 348 16.66 -5.72 28.45
CA ARG A 348 17.67 -6.23 27.50
C ARG A 348 17.22 -6.08 26.04
N ALA A 349 15.91 -6.16 25.77
CA ALA A 349 15.36 -5.92 24.45
C ALA A 349 15.54 -4.45 24.02
N ASP A 350 15.36 -3.49 24.95
CA ASP A 350 15.65 -2.07 24.69
C ASP A 350 17.12 -1.85 24.35
N VAL A 351 18.03 -2.48 25.12
CA VAL A 351 19.48 -2.36 24.87
C VAL A 351 19.83 -2.94 23.50
N LEU A 352 19.39 -4.17 23.17
CA LEU A 352 19.66 -4.76 21.85
C LEU A 352 19.10 -3.90 20.70
N PHE A 353 17.87 -3.41 20.83
CA PHE A 353 17.29 -2.50 19.84
C PHE A 353 18.11 -1.22 19.68
N GLY A 354 18.56 -0.62 20.79
CA GLY A 354 19.41 0.58 20.76
C GLY A 354 20.75 0.37 20.06
N PHE A 355 21.39 -0.80 20.25
CA PHE A 355 22.58 -1.18 19.48
C PHE A 355 22.27 -1.46 18.01
N SER A 356 21.13 -2.11 17.73
CA SER A 356 20.69 -2.40 16.35
C SER A 356 20.51 -1.13 15.52
N GLU A 357 19.91 -0.09 16.10
CA GLU A 357 19.59 1.15 15.41
C GLU A 357 20.62 2.27 15.62
N SER A 358 21.77 1.94 16.21
CA SER A 358 22.86 2.91 16.38
C SER A 358 23.44 3.34 15.02
N ALA A 359 24.01 4.55 14.97
CA ALA A 359 24.64 5.08 13.76
C ALA A 359 25.79 4.17 13.30
N GLU A 360 26.52 3.57 14.23
CA GLU A 360 27.58 2.61 13.97
C GLU A 360 27.06 1.34 13.29
N ASN A 361 25.95 0.77 13.76
CA ASN A 361 25.39 -0.43 13.13
C ASN A 361 24.78 -0.14 11.76
N LYS A 362 24.11 1.01 11.61
CA LYS A 362 23.60 1.47 10.30
C LYS A 362 24.75 1.63 9.30
N ALA A 363 25.87 2.22 9.72
CA ALA A 363 27.06 2.33 8.89
C ALA A 363 27.68 0.96 8.57
N LEU A 364 27.73 0.05 9.54
CA LEU A 364 28.27 -1.30 9.37
C LEU A 364 27.48 -2.12 8.35
N VAL A 365 26.15 -2.02 8.37
CA VAL A 365 25.24 -2.80 7.51
C VAL A 365 24.98 -2.13 6.16
N GLY A 366 25.09 -0.80 6.07
CA GLY A 366 24.61 -0.02 4.93
C GLY A 366 25.04 -0.54 3.55
N ALA A 367 26.33 -0.81 3.36
CA ALA A 367 26.87 -1.32 2.09
C ALA A 367 26.32 -2.71 1.72
N ALA A 368 25.98 -3.55 2.70
CA ALA A 368 25.46 -4.88 2.45
C ALA A 368 23.99 -4.88 1.96
N ILE A 369 23.25 -3.80 2.22
CA ILE A 369 21.81 -3.70 1.94
C ILE A 369 21.45 -2.59 0.93
N GLU A 370 22.41 -1.80 0.47
CA GLU A 370 22.16 -0.60 -0.36
C GLU A 370 21.41 -0.90 -1.67
N ASN A 371 21.61 -2.10 -2.22
CA ASN A 371 21.00 -2.60 -3.46
C ASN A 371 19.71 -3.40 -3.22
N GLY A 372 19.17 -3.33 -2.00
CA GLY A 372 17.97 -4.03 -1.57
C GLY A 372 18.26 -5.34 -0.83
N ILE A 373 17.28 -5.75 -0.05
CA ILE A 373 17.31 -6.93 0.81
C ILE A 373 16.41 -8.00 0.19
N TRP A 374 16.96 -9.16 -0.14
CA TRP A 374 16.17 -10.27 -0.67
C TRP A 374 15.46 -11.04 0.45
N LEU A 375 14.13 -11.10 0.38
CA LEU A 375 13.23 -11.78 1.31
C LEU A 375 12.54 -12.95 0.56
N GLY A 376 13.27 -14.05 0.39
CA GLY A 376 12.84 -15.23 -0.37
C GLY A 376 12.76 -16.51 0.43
#